data_AF-A0AAV6UUA4-F1
#
_entry.id   AF-A0AAV6UUA4-F1
#
_cell.length_a   1.000
_cell.length_b   1.000
_cell.length_c   1.000
_cell.angle_alpha   90.00
_cell.angle_beta   90.00
_cell.angle_gamma   90.00
#
_symmetry.space_group_name_H-M   'P 1'
#
loop_
_entity.id
_entity.type
_entity.pdbx_description
1 polymer ?
#
loop_
_entity_poly.entity_id
_entity_poly.type
_entity_poly.pdbx_seq_one_letter_code
_entity_poly.pdbx_strand_id
1 'polypeptide(L)'
;MASLGVCYGALCETEADCEPDECCVAASFIQLITKGICRKLGRTGSPCNNVEKLDQYDGKYLSRCPCRQPLECVPTGRFADYTGTNLQQYLSLRCRNL
;
A
#
# COMPACT_ATOMS: atom_id res chain seq x y z
N MET A 1 15.18 -0.12 -29.24
CA MET A 1 15.40 -1.13 -28.19
C MET A 1 14.25 -1.03 -27.19
N ALA A 2 13.26 -1.91 -27.27
CA ALA A 2 12.13 -1.92 -26.34
C ALA A 2 12.44 -2.94 -25.24
N SER A 3 12.95 -2.45 -24.13
CA SER A 3 13.22 -3.28 -22.94
C SER A 3 11.88 -3.54 -22.24
N LEU A 4 11.41 -4.79 -22.26
CA LEU A 4 10.37 -5.26 -21.34
C LEU A 4 10.99 -5.32 -19.94
N GLY A 5 11.16 -4.17 -19.32
CA GLY A 5 11.63 -4.06 -17.94
C GLY A 5 10.53 -4.60 -17.03
N VAL A 6 10.73 -5.79 -16.48
CA VAL A 6 9.93 -6.21 -15.34
C VAL A 6 10.25 -5.23 -14.21
N CYS A 7 9.25 -4.48 -13.74
CA CYS A 7 9.37 -3.64 -12.55
C CYS A 7 9.46 -4.53 -11.29
N TYR A 8 10.54 -5.33 -11.17
CA TYR A 8 10.95 -5.89 -9.90
C TYR A 8 11.50 -4.71 -9.10
N GLY A 9 10.69 -4.21 -8.15
CA GLY A 9 11.17 -3.19 -7.23
C GLY A 9 12.46 -3.65 -6.55
N ALA A 10 13.34 -2.70 -6.24
CA ALA A 10 14.55 -2.99 -5.48
C ALA A 10 14.19 -3.69 -4.15
N LEU A 11 15.08 -4.54 -3.65
CA LEU A 11 14.90 -5.14 -2.34
C LEU A 11 15.28 -4.12 -1.26
N CYS A 12 14.56 -4.14 -0.14
CA CYS A 12 14.79 -3.23 0.98
C CYS A 12 14.72 -3.97 2.32
N GLU A 13 15.48 -3.50 3.30
CA GLU A 13 15.31 -3.89 4.70
C GLU A 13 14.48 -2.85 5.44
N THR A 14 14.70 -1.57 5.11
CA THR A 14 13.98 -0.42 5.66
C THR A 14 13.53 0.54 4.56
N GLU A 15 12.72 1.55 4.90
CA GLU A 15 12.33 2.60 3.94
C GLU A 15 13.52 3.44 3.46
N ALA A 16 14.60 3.53 4.25
CA ALA A 16 15.80 4.29 3.88
C ALA A 16 16.56 3.68 2.68
N ASP A 17 16.28 2.42 2.35
CA ASP A 17 16.86 1.74 1.18
C ASP A 17 16.12 2.09 -0.13
N CYS A 18 14.96 2.76 -0.04
CA CYS A 18 14.12 3.09 -1.18
C CYS A 18 14.22 4.56 -1.57
N GLU A 19 13.79 4.88 -2.79
CA GLU A 19 13.71 6.28 -3.26
C GLU A 19 12.71 7.10 -2.42
N PRO A 20 12.84 8.44 -2.36
CA PRO A 20 11.95 9.29 -1.57
C PRO A 20 10.45 9.23 -1.94
N ASP A 21 10.12 8.72 -3.13
CA ASP A 21 8.74 8.49 -3.58
C ASP A 21 8.30 7.01 -3.51
N GLU A 22 9.04 6.21 -2.75
CA GLU A 22 8.84 4.78 -2.53
C GLU A 22 8.77 4.44 -1.03
N CYS A 23 8.24 3.26 -0.74
CA CYS A 23 8.25 2.68 0.59
C CYS A 23 8.66 1.20 0.54
N CYS A 24 9.14 0.68 1.66
CA CYS A 24 9.50 -0.73 1.77
C CYS A 24 8.30 -1.60 2.16
N VAL A 25 7.90 -2.53 1.28
CA VAL A 25 6.70 -3.37 1.46
C VAL A 25 7.07 -4.84 1.62
N ALA A 26 6.45 -5.51 2.58
CA ALA A 26 6.38 -6.96 2.65
C ALA A 26 5.09 -7.44 1.94
N ALA A 27 5.22 -8.06 0.77
CA ALA A 27 4.09 -8.60 0.01
C ALA A 27 3.62 -9.97 0.53
N SER A 28 4.40 -10.62 1.40
CA SER A 28 4.05 -11.88 2.05
C SER A 28 4.58 -11.91 3.49
N PHE A 29 4.07 -12.84 4.30
CA PHE A 29 4.56 -13.03 5.68
C PHE A 29 6.06 -13.36 5.74
N ILE A 30 6.61 -14.05 4.73
CA ILE A 30 8.04 -14.34 4.64
C ILE A 30 8.85 -13.03 4.48
N GLN A 31 8.32 -12.07 3.74
CA GLN A 31 8.99 -10.77 3.51
C GLN A 31 8.91 -9.83 4.72
N LEU A 32 8.12 -10.16 5.74
CA LEU A 32 8.18 -9.44 7.02
C LEU A 32 9.49 -9.72 7.75
N ILE A 33 9.92 -10.99 7.76
CA ILE A 33 11.15 -11.46 8.42
C ILE A 33 12.38 -11.47 7.50
N THR A 34 12.22 -11.13 6.22
CA THR A 34 13.30 -11.03 5.23
C THR A 34 13.26 -9.68 4.53
N LYS A 35 13.91 -9.54 3.37
CA LYS A 35 13.87 -8.31 2.58
C LYS A 35 12.48 -8.07 2.00
N GLY A 36 12.00 -6.85 2.13
CA GLY A 36 10.84 -6.33 1.43
C GLY A 36 11.19 -5.89 0.00
N ILE A 37 10.23 -5.22 -0.63
CA ILE A 37 10.35 -4.68 -1.99
C ILE A 37 9.97 -3.20 -1.96
N CYS A 38 10.82 -2.35 -2.52
CA CYS A 38 10.53 -0.94 -2.75
C CYS A 38 9.37 -0.81 -3.74
N ARG A 39 8.33 -0.07 -3.35
CA ARG A 39 7.15 0.20 -4.17
C ARG A 39 6.84 1.68 -4.13
N LYS A 40 6.34 2.22 -5.24
CA LYS A 40 5.91 3.62 -5.31
C LYS A 40 4.79 3.89 -4.31
N LEU A 41 4.84 5.07 -3.69
CA LEU A 41 3.76 5.59 -2.87
C LEU A 41 2.44 5.65 -3.65
N GLY A 42 1.33 5.48 -2.94
CA GLY A 42 -0.01 5.47 -3.51
C GLY A 42 -0.36 6.79 -4.18
N ARG A 43 -0.80 6.73 -5.44
CA ARG A 43 -1.26 7.90 -6.21
C ARG A 43 -2.78 8.02 -6.13
N THR A 44 -3.34 9.15 -6.55
CA THR A 44 -4.80 9.36 -6.57
C THR A 44 -5.55 8.17 -7.20
N GLY A 45 -6.58 7.68 -6.51
CA GLY A 45 -7.38 6.52 -6.91
C GLY A 45 -6.73 5.15 -6.67
N SER A 46 -5.45 5.10 -6.27
CA SER A 46 -4.76 3.84 -5.95
C SER A 46 -5.35 3.23 -4.68
N PRO A 47 -5.49 1.89 -4.63
CA PRO A 47 -5.93 1.21 -3.42
C PRO A 47 -4.89 1.39 -2.31
N CYS A 48 -5.37 1.68 -1.11
CA CYS A 48 -4.54 1.85 0.08
C CYS A 48 -5.14 1.04 1.24
N ASN A 49 -4.44 1.02 2.37
CA ASN A 49 -4.89 0.42 3.60
C ASN A 49 -4.55 1.37 4.77
N ASN A 50 -5.34 1.34 5.83
CA ASN A 50 -5.05 2.10 7.06
C ASN A 50 -4.03 1.38 7.95
N VAL A 51 -3.33 0.37 7.41
CA VAL A 51 -2.37 -0.42 8.19
C VAL A 51 -1.08 0.37 8.24
N GLU A 52 -0.70 0.78 9.44
CA GLU A 52 0.55 1.46 9.72
C GLU A 52 1.75 0.51 9.53
N LYS A 53 2.95 1.09 9.52
CA LYS A 53 4.19 0.32 9.53
C LYS A 53 4.18 -0.69 10.67
N LEU A 54 4.69 -1.89 10.41
CA LEU A 54 4.87 -2.88 11.47
C LEU A 54 6.23 -2.65 12.12
N ASP A 55 6.26 -1.94 13.25
CA ASP A 55 7.49 -1.62 13.98
C ASP A 55 8.30 -2.87 14.34
N GLN A 56 7.61 -3.98 14.63
CA GLN A 56 8.23 -5.28 14.93
C GLN A 56 8.94 -5.95 13.73
N TYR A 57 8.82 -5.39 12.51
CA TYR A 57 9.41 -5.90 11.28
C TYR A 57 10.15 -4.80 10.51
N ASP A 58 11.06 -4.10 11.20
CA ASP A 58 11.90 -3.03 10.63
C ASP A 58 11.11 -1.86 10.02
N GLY A 59 9.86 -1.68 10.45
CA GLY A 59 8.99 -0.62 9.93
C GLY A 59 8.51 -0.86 8.50
N LYS A 60 8.47 -2.11 8.02
CA LYS A 60 7.92 -2.47 6.70
C LYS A 60 6.41 -2.27 6.66
N TYR A 61 5.91 -1.89 5.49
CA TYR A 61 4.49 -1.83 5.21
C TYR A 61 3.96 -3.20 4.77
N LEU A 62 2.80 -3.59 5.29
CA LEU A 62 2.15 -4.83 4.88
C LEU A 62 1.38 -4.61 3.57
N SER A 63 1.78 -5.34 2.52
CA SER A 63 1.13 -5.42 1.21
C SER A 63 1.07 -4.14 0.35
N ARG A 64 1.02 -2.94 0.91
CA ARG A 64 0.82 -1.68 0.17
C ARG A 64 1.58 -0.51 0.80
N CYS A 65 2.03 0.41 -0.04
CA CYS A 65 2.56 1.69 0.43
C CYS A 65 1.46 2.65 0.85
N PRO A 66 1.78 3.60 1.74
CA PRO A 66 0.88 4.69 2.07
C PRO A 66 0.64 5.60 0.87
N CYS A 67 -0.39 6.42 0.96
CA CYS A 67 -0.66 7.45 -0.04
C CYS A 67 0.46 8.50 -0.04
N ARG A 68 0.86 8.94 -1.23
CA ARG A 68 1.80 10.05 -1.38
C ARG A 68 1.14 11.33 -0.87
N GLN A 69 1.82 12.08 -0.02
CA GLN A 69 1.34 13.39 0.42
C GLN A 69 1.10 14.32 -0.79
N PRO A 70 0.02 15.14 -0.78
CA PRO A 70 -0.92 15.38 0.32
C PRO A 70 -2.16 14.46 0.32
N LEU A 71 -2.10 13.29 -0.34
CA LEU A 71 -3.25 12.39 -0.45
C LEU A 71 -3.51 11.63 0.84
N GLU A 72 -4.79 11.43 1.15
CA GLU A 72 -5.24 10.63 2.28
C GLU A 72 -5.93 9.33 1.83
N CYS A 73 -5.80 8.28 2.65
CA CYS A 73 -6.41 6.98 2.40
C CYS A 73 -7.87 6.99 2.88
N VAL A 74 -8.81 7.24 1.98
CA VAL A 74 -10.23 7.42 2.33
C VAL A 74 -11.11 6.31 1.79
N PRO A 75 -12.24 6.00 2.45
CA PRO A 75 -13.25 5.10 1.92
C PRO A 75 -13.78 5.53 0.56
N THR A 76 -13.82 4.60 -0.38
CA THR A 76 -14.49 4.77 -1.67
C THR A 76 -15.54 3.68 -1.85
N GLY A 77 -16.77 4.13 -2.01
CA GLY A 77 -17.97 3.30 -2.09
C GLY A 77 -19.16 4.20 -1.76
N ARG A 78 -20.29 4.01 -2.45
CA ARG A 78 -21.54 4.55 -1.94
C ARG A 78 -21.99 3.59 -0.85
N PHE A 79 -22.32 4.10 0.32
CA PHE A 79 -23.16 3.37 1.27
C PHE A 79 -24.43 3.00 0.49
N ALA A 80 -24.55 1.74 0.10
CA ALA A 80 -25.85 1.23 -0.28
C ALA A 80 -26.57 1.02 1.06
N ASP A 81 -27.30 2.04 1.50
CA ASP A 81 -28.26 1.93 2.59
C ASP A 81 -29.23 0.81 2.19
N TYR A 82 -29.09 -0.38 2.77
CA TYR A 82 -29.95 -1.51 2.45
C TYR A 82 -30.34 -2.27 3.70
N THR A 83 -31.62 -2.15 4.02
CA THR A 83 -32.39 -3.05 4.85
C THR A 83 -32.22 -4.49 4.36
N GLY A 84 -31.62 -5.35 5.17
CA GLY A 84 -31.79 -6.79 5.07
C GLY A 84 -30.68 -7.57 4.36
N THR A 85 -30.07 -8.47 5.15
CA THR A 85 -29.31 -9.66 4.76
C THR A 85 -27.96 -9.46 4.06
N ASN A 86 -26.93 -9.37 4.91
CA ASN A 86 -25.61 -10.00 4.75
C ASN A 86 -24.92 -9.86 3.38
N LEU A 87 -24.18 -8.77 3.19
CA LEU A 87 -22.91 -8.78 2.46
C LEU A 87 -21.96 -7.77 3.09
N GLN A 88 -20.83 -8.26 3.61
CA GLN A 88 -19.76 -7.45 4.16
C GLN A 88 -19.09 -6.66 3.03
N GLN A 89 -19.67 -5.51 2.68
CA GLN A 89 -19.07 -4.57 1.74
C GLN A 89 -17.80 -4.02 2.39
N TYR A 90 -16.65 -4.61 2.06
CA TYR A 90 -15.36 -4.05 2.41
C TYR A 90 -15.29 -2.64 1.82
N LEU A 91 -15.31 -1.62 2.68
CA LEU A 91 -14.98 -0.25 2.30
C LEU A 91 -13.68 -0.28 1.49
N SER A 92 -13.76 0.00 0.19
CA SER A 92 -12.56 0.00 -0.64
C SER A 92 -11.82 1.32 -0.40
N LEU A 93 -10.70 1.27 0.31
CA LEU A 93 -9.93 2.47 0.63
C LEU A 93 -9.08 2.89 -0.57
N ARG A 94 -9.05 4.19 -0.90
CA ARG A 94 -8.23 4.75 -1.98
C ARG A 94 -7.64 6.11 -1.61
N CYS A 95 -6.49 6.42 -2.20
CA CYS A 95 -5.86 7.72 -2.04
C CYS A 95 -6.66 8.83 -2.74
N ARG A 96 -7.06 9.88 -2.02
CA ARG A 96 -7.72 11.08 -2.59
C ARG A 96 -7.19 12.35 -1.93
N ASN A 97 -7.33 13.48 -2.61
CA ASN A 97 -7.21 14.78 -1.96
C ASN A 97 -8.49 15.00 -1.14
N LEU A 98 -8.34 15.50 0.08
CA LEU A 98 -9.45 16.06 0.85
C LEU A 98 -9.80 17.47 0.39
#